data_AF-A0A7T7CGZ3-F1
#
_entry.id   AF-A0A7T7CGZ3-F1
#
_cell.length_a   1.000
_cell.length_b   1.000
_cell.length_c   1.000
_cell.angle_alpha   90.00
_cell.angle_beta   90.00
_cell.angle_gamma   90.00
#
_symmetry.space_group_name_H-M   'P 1'
#
loop_
_entity.id
_entity.type
_entity.pdbx_description
1 polymer ?
#
loop_
_entity_poly.entity_id
_entity_poly.type
_entity_poly.pdbx_seq_one_letter_code
_entity_poly.pdbx_strand_id
1 'polypeptide(L)' 'MATKIHPYGGTYAMTIPAHVRKILDIDEDTELEIDIQDGGFFVKPVKEHQTLDDDFLKFLKETDEKYGETMRNLVDR' A
#
# COMPACT_ATOMS: atom_id res chain seq x y z
N MET A 1 -0.32 -13.27 23.56
CA MET A 1 -1.70 -13.54 23.11
C MET A 1 -1.60 -14.37 21.85
N ALA A 2 -2.10 -15.61 21.85
CA ALA A 2 -2.14 -16.42 20.63
C ALA A 2 -3.44 -16.10 19.88
N THR A 3 -3.32 -15.60 18.65
CA THR A 3 -4.45 -15.36 17.75
C THR A 3 -5.11 -16.69 17.42
N LYS A 4 -6.38 -16.87 17.81
CA LYS A 4 -7.11 -18.11 17.53
C LYS A 4 -7.82 -18.00 16.19
N ILE A 5 -7.75 -19.07 15.42
CA ILE A 5 -8.54 -19.27 14.21
C ILE A 5 -9.97 -19.63 14.63
N HIS A 6 -10.96 -18.97 14.07
CA HIS A 6 -12.38 -19.20 14.36
C HIS A 6 -13.19 -19.30 13.05
N PRO A 7 -14.30 -20.05 13.05
CA PRO A 7 -15.17 -20.12 11.87
C PRO A 7 -15.87 -18.78 11.62
N TYR A 8 -15.94 -18.38 10.35
CA TYR A 8 -16.59 -17.15 9.90
C TYR A 8 -17.18 -17.35 8.50
N GLY A 9 -18.49 -17.19 8.33
CA GLY A 9 -19.14 -17.20 7.01
C GLY A 9 -18.93 -18.45 6.15
N GLY A 10 -18.65 -19.61 6.76
CA GLY A 10 -18.34 -20.87 6.05
C GLY A 10 -16.85 -21.12 5.78
N THR A 11 -15.97 -20.20 6.19
CA THR A 11 -14.51 -20.35 6.16
C THR A 11 -13.91 -20.21 7.57
N TYR A 12 -12.59 -20.28 7.66
CA TYR A 12 -11.83 -19.99 8.87
C TYR A 12 -11.19 -18.61 8.77
N ALA A 13 -11.28 -17.83 9.85
CA ALA A 13 -10.73 -16.49 9.94
C ALA A 13 -9.82 -16.35 11.16
N MET A 14 -8.84 -15.46 11.04
CA MET A 14 -7.97 -15.04 12.14
C MET A 14 -8.03 -13.52 12.27
N THR A 15 -8.29 -13.04 13.48
CA THR A 15 -8.38 -11.60 13.72
C THR A 15 -6.99 -10.99 13.77
N ILE A 16 -6.70 -10.04 12.87
CA ILE A 16 -5.45 -9.29 12.91
C ILE A 16 -5.57 -8.18 13.98
N PRO A 17 -4.68 -8.13 14.98
CA PRO A 17 -4.71 -7.09 16.00
C PRO A 17 -4.63 -5.68 15.42
N ALA A 18 -5.33 -4.72 16.03
CA ALA A 18 -5.41 -3.34 15.53
C ALA A 18 -4.03 -2.65 15.40
N HIS A 19 -3.10 -2.95 16.30
CA HIS A 19 -1.74 -2.40 16.23
C HIS A 19 -0.97 -2.94 15.01
N VAL A 20 -1.16 -4.20 14.62
CA VAL A 20 -0.53 -4.79 13.43
C VAL A 20 -1.12 -4.17 12.16
N ARG A 21 -2.45 -4.03 12.09
CA ARG A 21 -3.14 -3.35 10.97
C ARG A 21 -2.61 -1.93 10.75
N LYS A 22 -2.45 -1.17 11.84
CA LYS A 22 -1.94 0.21 11.78
C LYS A 22 -0.48 0.30 11.33
N ILE A 23 0.37 -0.65 11.74
CA ILE A 23 1.79 -0.66 11.36
C ILE A 23 1.97 -1.07 9.90
N LEU A 24 1.16 -2.02 9.42
CA LEU A 24 1.23 -2.54 8.06
C LEU A 24 0.37 -1.77 7.05
N ASP A 25 -0.37 -0.76 7.50
CA ASP A 25 -1.26 0.06 6.68
C ASP A 25 -2.30 -0.79 5.93
N ILE A 26 -3.00 -1.64 6.69
CA ILE A 26 -4.00 -2.59 6.19
C ILE A 26 -5.40 -2.06 6.54
N ASP A 27 -6.18 -1.78 5.52
CA ASP A 27 -7.60 -1.44 5.58
C ASP A 27 -8.48 -2.66 5.27
N GLU A 28 -9.81 -2.49 5.30
CA GLU A 28 -10.77 -3.59 5.09
C GLU A 28 -10.69 -4.20 3.68
N ASP A 29 -10.29 -3.40 2.69
CA ASP A 29 -10.21 -3.79 1.27
C ASP A 29 -8.78 -4.14 0.81
N THR A 30 -7.79 -4.12 1.71
CA THR A 30 -6.39 -4.41 1.35
C THR A 30 -6.21 -5.89 1.03
N GLU A 31 -5.79 -6.19 -0.20
CA GLU A 31 -5.42 -7.54 -0.59
C GLU A 31 -4.18 -8.02 0.17
N LEU A 32 -4.25 -9.27 0.68
CA LEU A 32 -3.18 -9.89 1.44
C LEU A 32 -2.70 -11.15 0.71
N GLU A 33 -1.39 -11.26 0.54
CA GLU A 33 -0.75 -12.47 0.04
C GLU A 33 -0.33 -13.33 1.23
N ILE A 34 -0.63 -14.62 1.13
CA ILE A 34 -0.34 -15.61 2.18
C ILE A 34 0.69 -16.60 1.61
N ASP A 35 1.89 -16.58 2.17
CA ASP A 35 2.96 -17.51 1.89
C ASP A 35 3.09 -18.55 3.01
N ILE A 36 3.31 -19.80 2.64
CA ILE A 36 3.57 -20.88 3.60
C ILE A 36 5.06 -21.23 3.53
N GLN A 37 5.80 -20.92 4.59
CA GLN A 37 7.23 -21.23 4.70
C GLN A 37 7.54 -21.78 6.09
N ASP A 38 8.37 -22.81 6.17
CA ASP A 38 8.89 -23.39 7.42
C ASP A 38 7.82 -23.75 8.47
N GLY A 39 6.64 -24.19 8.01
CA GLY A 39 5.52 -24.55 8.90
C GLY A 39 4.78 -23.36 9.53
N GLY A 40 5.09 -22.13 9.08
CA GLY A 40 4.41 -20.90 9.44
C GLY A 40 3.64 -20.28 8.26
N PHE A 41 2.70 -19.40 8.59
CA PHE A 41 2.01 -18.55 7.63
C PHE A 41 2.62 -17.15 7.68
N PHE A 42 3.11 -16.68 6.55
CA PHE A 42 3.58 -15.31 6.35
C PHE A 42 2.51 -14.56 5.58
N VAL A 43 2.03 -13.46 6.15
CA VAL A 43 1.01 -12.63 5.54
C VAL A 43 1.62 -11.27 5.27
N LYS A 44 1.61 -10.85 4.01
CA LYS A 44 2.11 -9.54 3.58
C LYS A 44 1.02 -8.81 2.79
N PRO A 45 0.82 -7.49 2.99
CA PRO A 45 -0.07 -6.74 2.14
C PRO A 45 0.46 -6.73 0.72
N VAL A 46 -0.41 -6.96 -0.26
CA VAL A 46 -0.11 -6.75 -1.67
C VAL A 46 -0.05 -5.24 -1.86
N LYS A 47 1.15 -4.69 -1.68
CA LYS A 47 1.42 -3.35 -2.17
C LYS A 47 1.53 -3.51 -3.67
N GLU A 48 0.48 -3.17 -4.41
CA GLU A 48 0.66 -2.77 -5.80
C GLU A 48 1.85 -1.81 -5.76
N HIS A 49 2.96 -2.23 -6.37
CA HIS A 49 3.95 -1.24 -6.73
C HIS A 49 3.14 -0.26 -7.57
N GLN A 50 2.89 0.93 -7.04
CA GLN A 50 2.86 2.10 -7.90
C GLN A 50 4.24 2.11 -8.54
N THR A 51 4.40 1.32 -9.61
CA THR A 51 5.26 1.68 -10.71
C THR A 51 4.69 3.02 -11.11
N LEU A 52 5.23 4.08 -10.50
CA LEU A 52 5.14 5.43 -11.04
C LEU A 52 5.52 5.23 -12.49
N ASP A 53 4.50 5.23 -13.34
CA ASP A 53 4.67 4.92 -14.74
C ASP A 53 5.73 5.88 -15.26
N ASP A 54 6.75 5.38 -15.97
CA ASP A 54 7.82 6.25 -16.47
C ASP A 54 7.22 7.40 -17.31
N ASP A 55 6.05 7.16 -17.91
CA ASP A 55 5.21 8.13 -18.59
C ASP A 55 4.64 9.22 -17.65
N PHE A 56 4.24 8.87 -16.42
CA PHE A 56 3.79 9.83 -15.41
C PHE A 56 4.95 10.68 -14.88
N LEU A 57 6.12 10.06 -14.65
CA LEU A 57 7.33 10.80 -14.28
C LEU A 57 7.78 11.74 -15.41
N LYS A 58 7.66 11.31 -16.66
CA LYS A 58 7.93 12.15 -17.83
C LYS A 58 6.93 13.30 -17.95
N PHE A 59 5.64 13.05 -17.74
CA PHE A 59 4.61 14.08 -17.69
C PHE A 59 4.90 15.14 -16.62
N LEU A 60 5.29 14.73 -15.41
CA LEU A 60 5.67 15.67 -14.34
C LEU A 60 6.90 16.50 -14.71
N LYS A 61 7.92 15.90 -15.33
CA LYS A 61 9.10 16.63 -15.81
C LYS A 61 8.75 17.63 -16.90
N GLU A 62 8.00 17.23 -17.92
CA GLU A 62 7.58 18.13 -19.01
C GLU A 62 6.72 19.28 -18.49
N THR A 63 5.89 19.02 -17.47
CA THR A 63 5.06 20.05 -16.84
C THR A 63 5.89 21.04 -16.03
N ASP A 64 6.87 20.57 -15.26
CA ASP A 64 7.80 21.44 -14.51
C ASP A 64 8.70 22.25 -15.46
N GLU A 65 9.17 21.67 -16.57
CA GLU A 65 9.93 22.42 -17.58
C GLU A 65 9.08 23.49 -18.28
N LYS A 66 7.82 23.17 -18.60
CA LYS A 66 6.96 24.07 -19.35
C LYS A 66 6.35 25.18 -18.50
N TYR A 67 6.04 24.90 -17.25
CA TYR A 67 5.31 25.82 -16.37
C TYR A 67 6.09 26.21 -15.11
N GLY A 68 7.19 25.53 -14.78
CA GLY A 68 7.96 25.76 -13.56
C GLY A 68 8.61 27.14 -13.50
N GLU A 69 9.15 27.65 -14.62
CA GLU A 69 9.65 29.04 -14.67
C GLU A 69 8.51 30.05 -14.52
N THR A 70 7.36 29.81 -15.15
CA THR A 70 6.20 30.71 -15.09
C THR A 70 5.61 30.75 -13.68
N MET A 71 5.53 29.60 -13.02
CA MET A 71 5.04 29.47 -11.64
C MET A 71 6.02 30.05 -10.61
N ARG A 72 7.34 29.84 -10.77
CA ARG A 72 8.35 30.45 -9.88
C ARG A 72 8.32 31.97 -9.96
N ASN A 73 8.17 32.53 -11.16
CA ASN A 73 8.03 33.98 -11.36
C ASN A 73 6.71 34.57 -10.83
N LEU A 74 5.68 33.74 -10.57
CA LEU A 74 4.42 34.17 -9.95
C LEU A 74 4.46 34.14 -8.43
N VAL A 75 5.32 33.30 -7.83
CA VAL A 75 5.45 33.17 -6.36
C VAL A 75 6.48 34.15 -5.77
N ASP A 76 7.47 34.59 -6.57
CA ASP A 76 8.47 35.59 -6.18
C ASP A 76 7.99 37.07 -6.32
N ARG A 77 6.68 37.31 -6.42
CA ARG A 77 6.05 38.65 -6.42
C ARG A 77 5.16 38.85 -5.21
#